data_AF-A0A7S3NWS5-F1
#
_entry.id   AF-A0A7S3NWS5-F1
#
_cell.length_a   1.000
_cell.length_b   1.000
_cell.length_c   1.000
_cell.angle_alpha   90.00
_cell.angle_beta   90.00
_cell.angle_gamma   90.00
#
_symmetry.space_group_name_H-M   'P 1'
#
loop_
_entity.id
_entity.type
_entity.pdbx_description
1 polymer ?
#
loop_
_entity_poly.entity_id
_entity_poly.type
_entity_poly.pdbx_seq_one_letter_code
_entity_poly.pdbx_strand_id
1 'polypeptide(L)'
;MDFKCSYNYEFYQDFLKLEKWIEKANVLDKITFSLISEDNIEVKDLEYICKILSLCLHTSNLKLLYKTLKLVLSFMIKFEAEFKPFLFQMCEQISKAMIYVNSQIQKLVEQVLFIMGEKVFNQPEYICFLILAIQRTNNSRVLTSLGHKIIHNSINHPLKISYYSEILGFFTVLKKFINTKDYKVKETGAMIIIQLIQGDNDAESRECEEEEELQLEDIPEAKEIYDYYMDFSNTAKLDVYD
;
A
#
# COMPACT_ATOMS: atom_id res chain seq x y z
N MET A 1 -37.20 -6.03 12.35
CA MET A 1 -36.88 -4.76 13.03
C MET A 1 -35.75 -4.16 12.22
N ASP A 2 -35.99 -3.07 11.50
CA ASP A 2 -34.92 -2.39 10.74
C ASP A 2 -33.96 -1.75 11.74
N PHE A 3 -32.84 -2.42 11.97
CA PHE A 3 -31.76 -1.90 12.80
C PHE A 3 -30.95 -0.93 11.94
N LYS A 4 -31.41 0.32 11.83
CA LYS A 4 -30.65 1.37 11.15
C LYS A 4 -29.79 2.09 12.17
N CYS A 5 -28.48 1.83 12.15
CA CYS A 5 -27.52 2.58 12.96
C CYS A 5 -27.17 3.89 12.25
N SER A 6 -27.43 5.05 12.86
CA SER A 6 -26.77 6.29 12.45
C SER A 6 -25.37 6.34 13.05
N TYR A 7 -24.35 6.46 12.20
CA TYR A 7 -22.95 6.50 12.60
C TYR A 7 -22.50 7.96 12.69
N ASN A 8 -22.94 8.65 13.73
CA ASN A 8 -22.70 10.08 13.92
C ASN A 8 -21.55 10.37 14.90
N TYR A 9 -21.32 11.66 15.19
CA TYR A 9 -20.31 12.10 16.16
C TYR A 9 -20.51 11.52 17.57
N GLU A 10 -21.75 11.40 18.05
CA GLU A 10 -22.04 10.84 19.38
C GLU A 10 -21.66 9.36 19.45
N PHE A 11 -22.02 8.57 18.43
CA PHE A 11 -21.60 7.19 18.31
C PHE A 11 -20.07 7.03 18.34
N TYR A 12 -19.35 7.90 17.63
CA TYR A 12 -17.89 7.92 17.66
C TYR A 12 -17.34 8.27 19.06
N GLN A 13 -17.91 9.25 19.76
CA GLN A 13 -17.50 9.60 21.13
C GLN A 13 -17.75 8.47 22.12
N ASP A 14 -18.86 7.74 21.97
CA ASP A 14 -19.14 6.58 22.81
C ASP A 14 -18.18 5.42 22.55
N PHE A 15 -17.78 5.22 21.29
CA PHE A 15 -16.73 4.26 20.95
C PHE A 15 -15.39 4.58 21.63
N LEU A 16 -15.02 5.87 21.71
CA LEU A 16 -13.77 6.31 22.36
C LEU A 16 -13.72 6.00 23.86
N LYS A 17 -14.87 5.96 24.54
CA LYS A 17 -14.97 5.64 25.97
C LYS A 17 -14.75 4.15 26.27
N LEU A 18 -14.77 3.29 25.26
CA LEU A 18 -14.55 1.85 25.44
C LEU A 18 -13.08 1.55 25.72
N GLU A 19 -12.80 0.92 26.85
CA GLU A 19 -11.43 0.56 27.25
C GLU A 19 -11.06 -0.87 26.80
N LYS A 20 -12.03 -1.80 26.85
CA LYS A 20 -11.75 -3.21 26.57
C LYS A 20 -11.82 -3.50 25.08
N TRP A 21 -10.83 -4.22 24.56
CA TRP A 21 -10.78 -4.62 23.14
C TRP A 21 -12.01 -5.44 22.73
N ILE A 22 -12.60 -6.22 23.64
CA ILE A 22 -13.79 -7.05 23.40
C ILE A 22 -15.00 -6.16 23.10
N GLU A 23 -15.17 -5.07 23.84
CA GLU A 23 -16.26 -4.11 23.64
C GLU A 23 -16.11 -3.43 22.28
N LYS A 24 -14.89 -3.02 21.93
CA LYS A 24 -14.59 -2.47 20.60
C LYS A 24 -14.89 -3.47 19.49
N ALA A 25 -14.51 -4.73 19.67
CA ALA A 25 -14.80 -5.80 18.72
C ALA A 25 -16.31 -6.01 18.53
N ASN A 26 -17.10 -5.95 19.60
CA ASN A 26 -18.56 -6.06 19.52
C ASN A 26 -19.17 -4.88 18.74
N VAL A 27 -18.59 -3.67 18.85
CA VAL A 27 -19.01 -2.54 18.01
C VAL A 27 -18.70 -2.79 16.54
N LEU A 28 -17.51 -3.30 16.21
CA LEU A 28 -17.17 -3.67 14.82
C LEU A 28 -18.10 -4.75 14.26
N ASP A 29 -18.51 -5.73 15.08
CA ASP A 29 -19.47 -6.76 14.67
C ASP A 29 -20.86 -6.17 14.38
N LYS A 30 -21.31 -5.20 15.19
CA LYS A 30 -22.57 -4.48 14.95
C LYS A 30 -22.52 -3.67 13.66
N ILE A 31 -21.42 -2.95 13.42
CA ILE A 31 -21.18 -2.22 12.17
C ILE A 31 -21.26 -3.21 11.00
N THR A 32 -20.51 -4.32 11.07
CA THR A 32 -20.52 -5.37 10.04
C THR A 32 -21.94 -5.88 9.76
N PHE A 33 -22.69 -6.20 10.81
CA PHE A 33 -24.05 -6.74 10.69
C PHE A 33 -25.01 -5.76 10.01
N SER A 34 -25.03 -4.50 10.46
CA SER A 34 -25.89 -3.44 9.89
C SER A 34 -25.63 -3.27 8.39
N LEU A 35 -24.38 -3.38 7.98
CA LEU A 35 -23.97 -3.07 6.62
C LEU A 35 -24.15 -4.22 5.66
N ILE A 36 -24.22 -5.47 6.13
CA ILE A 36 -24.57 -6.60 5.26
C ILE A 36 -25.94 -6.37 4.64
N SER A 37 -26.88 -5.77 5.38
CA SER A 37 -28.25 -5.51 4.94
C SER A 37 -28.47 -4.19 4.18
N GLU A 38 -27.51 -3.26 4.20
CA GLU A 38 -27.70 -1.95 3.55
C GLU A 38 -27.15 -1.93 2.13
N ASP A 39 -27.93 -1.42 1.17
CA ASP A 39 -27.47 -1.27 -0.22
C ASP A 39 -26.69 0.03 -0.44
N ASN A 40 -26.92 1.06 0.38
CA ASN A 40 -26.27 2.35 0.30
C ASN A 40 -25.91 2.85 1.70
N ILE A 41 -24.80 3.59 1.81
CA ILE A 41 -24.36 4.26 3.03
C ILE A 41 -24.10 5.74 2.74
N GLU A 42 -24.47 6.63 3.68
CA GLU A 42 -24.12 8.04 3.55
C GLU A 42 -22.61 8.25 3.77
N VAL A 43 -21.97 9.09 2.95
CA VAL A 43 -20.53 9.41 3.07
C VAL A 43 -20.16 9.94 4.47
N LYS A 44 -21.09 10.63 5.14
CA LYS A 44 -20.90 11.11 6.52
C LYS A 44 -20.81 9.96 7.53
N ASP A 45 -21.66 8.96 7.42
CA ASP A 45 -21.61 7.78 8.27
C ASP A 45 -20.29 7.03 8.04
N LEU A 46 -19.87 6.94 6.78
CA LEU A 46 -18.62 6.31 6.40
C LEU A 46 -17.39 7.04 6.97
N GLU A 47 -17.41 8.37 7.06
CA GLU A 47 -16.35 9.16 7.69
C GLU A 47 -16.10 8.72 9.15
N TYR A 48 -17.17 8.60 9.94
CA TYR A 48 -17.04 8.20 11.34
C TYR A 48 -16.64 6.74 11.51
N ILE A 49 -17.15 5.86 10.65
CA ILE A 49 -16.70 4.47 10.56
C ILE A 49 -15.20 4.43 10.24
N CYS A 50 -14.71 5.15 9.23
CA CYS A 50 -13.30 5.19 8.86
C CYS A 50 -12.43 5.71 10.01
N LYS A 51 -12.92 6.68 10.81
CA LYS A 51 -12.24 7.12 12.04
C LYS A 51 -12.16 6.00 13.09
N ILE A 52 -13.23 5.23 13.29
CA ILE A 52 -13.24 4.06 14.19
C ILE A 52 -12.25 2.99 13.70
N LEU A 53 -12.31 2.64 12.41
CA LEU A 53 -11.41 1.65 11.80
C LEU A 53 -9.95 2.10 11.92
N SER A 54 -9.66 3.37 11.66
CA SER A 54 -8.32 3.95 11.83
C SER A 54 -7.79 3.75 13.25
N LEU A 55 -8.59 4.01 14.28
CA LEU A 55 -8.20 3.77 15.68
C LEU A 55 -7.95 2.29 15.95
N CYS A 56 -8.81 1.41 15.43
CA CYS A 56 -8.68 -0.03 15.62
C CYS A 56 -7.52 -0.65 14.83
N LEU A 57 -6.99 0.01 13.80
CA LEU A 57 -5.80 -0.46 13.07
C LEU A 57 -4.51 -0.29 13.89
N HIS A 58 -4.49 0.62 14.87
CA HIS A 58 -3.36 0.84 15.79
C HIS A 58 -3.39 -0.02 17.06
N THR A 59 -4.31 -0.97 17.14
CA THR A 59 -4.42 -1.84 18.31
C THR A 59 -3.26 -2.83 18.39
N SER A 60 -2.76 -3.08 19.60
CA SER A 60 -1.85 -4.20 19.87
C SER A 60 -2.59 -5.55 19.93
N ASN A 61 -3.92 -5.53 20.03
CA ASN A 61 -4.72 -6.75 20.09
C ASN A 61 -4.96 -7.33 18.69
N LEU A 62 -4.26 -8.42 18.39
CA LEU A 62 -4.31 -9.10 17.11
C LEU A 62 -5.72 -9.53 16.65
N LYS A 63 -6.62 -9.91 17.57
CA LYS A 63 -7.99 -10.29 17.21
C LYS A 63 -8.81 -9.08 16.79
N LEU A 64 -8.66 -7.95 17.48
CA LEU A 64 -9.30 -6.70 17.10
C LEU A 64 -8.76 -6.23 15.74
N LEU A 65 -7.44 -6.22 15.55
CA LEU A 65 -6.82 -5.83 14.29
C LEU A 65 -7.31 -6.69 13.11
N TYR A 66 -7.38 -8.01 13.30
CA TYR A 66 -7.90 -8.93 12.29
C TYR A 66 -9.35 -8.62 11.90
N LYS A 67 -10.22 -8.34 12.89
CA LYS A 67 -11.61 -7.93 12.63
C LYS A 67 -11.68 -6.59 11.89
N THR A 68 -10.85 -5.62 12.28
CA THR A 68 -10.77 -4.32 11.61
C THR A 68 -10.39 -4.47 10.15
N LEU A 69 -9.34 -5.24 9.85
CA LEU A 69 -8.85 -5.46 8.48
C LEU A 69 -9.91 -6.17 7.62
N LYS A 70 -10.62 -7.15 8.17
CA LYS A 70 -11.76 -7.78 7.48
C LYS A 70 -12.87 -6.81 7.18
N LEU A 71 -13.22 -5.96 8.15
CA LEU A 71 -14.28 -4.99 7.98
C LEU A 71 -13.91 -3.97 6.91
N VAL A 72 -12.69 -3.39 6.97
CA VAL A 72 -12.15 -2.52 5.91
C VAL A 72 -12.31 -3.16 4.54
N LEU A 73 -11.90 -4.42 4.39
CA LEU A 73 -12.01 -5.13 3.13
C LEU A 73 -13.46 -5.24 2.63
N SER A 74 -14.39 -5.60 3.52
CA SER A 74 -15.82 -5.66 3.18
C SER A 74 -16.37 -4.31 2.75
N PHE A 75 -15.98 -3.23 3.44
CA PHE A 75 -16.40 -1.87 3.08
C PHE A 75 -15.94 -1.47 1.69
N MET A 76 -14.67 -1.73 1.39
CA MET A 76 -14.08 -1.34 0.12
C MET A 76 -14.73 -2.06 -1.06
N ILE A 77 -15.09 -3.32 -0.88
CA ILE A 77 -15.74 -4.11 -1.94
C ILE A 77 -17.20 -3.68 -2.11
N LYS A 78 -17.91 -3.36 -1.03
CA LYS A 78 -19.35 -3.08 -1.07
C LYS A 78 -19.69 -1.63 -1.41
N PHE A 79 -18.91 -0.68 -0.90
CA PHE A 79 -19.15 0.77 -1.00
C PHE A 79 -17.96 1.48 -1.66
N GLU A 80 -17.48 0.91 -2.77
CA GLU A 80 -16.24 1.33 -3.44
C GLU A 80 -16.23 2.85 -3.76
N ALA A 81 -17.32 3.36 -4.32
CA ALA A 81 -17.45 4.76 -4.72
C ALA A 81 -17.43 5.70 -3.51
N GLU A 82 -18.17 5.36 -2.46
CA GLU A 82 -18.26 6.14 -1.22
C GLU A 82 -16.96 6.06 -0.41
N PHE A 83 -16.22 4.95 -0.50
CA PHE A 83 -14.96 4.76 0.22
C PHE A 83 -13.78 5.49 -0.42
N LYS A 84 -13.88 5.85 -1.71
CA LYS A 84 -12.80 6.49 -2.47
C LYS A 84 -12.15 7.70 -1.78
N PRO A 85 -12.90 8.65 -1.18
CA PRO A 85 -12.33 9.80 -0.47
C PRO A 85 -11.50 9.42 0.77
N PHE A 86 -11.72 8.23 1.35
CA PHE A 86 -11.05 7.77 2.57
C PHE A 86 -9.88 6.82 2.30
N LEU A 87 -9.74 6.34 1.06
CA LEU A 87 -8.73 5.34 0.68
C LEU A 87 -7.36 5.72 1.16
N PHE A 88 -6.89 6.92 0.81
CA PHE A 88 -5.54 7.35 1.12
C PHE A 88 -5.22 7.34 2.62
N GLN A 89 -6.15 7.84 3.44
CA GLN A 89 -6.02 7.81 4.89
C GLN A 89 -5.98 6.37 5.41
N MET A 90 -6.91 5.52 4.95
CA MET A 90 -7.04 4.13 5.39
C MET A 90 -5.82 3.31 5.00
N CYS A 91 -5.39 3.44 3.75
CA CYS A 91 -4.14 2.97 3.19
C CYS A 91 -2.96 3.24 4.14
N GLU A 92 -2.75 4.50 4.52
CA GLU A 92 -1.68 4.87 5.45
C GLU A 92 -1.81 4.16 6.81
N GLN A 93 -3.01 4.10 7.38
CA GLN A 93 -3.21 3.43 8.67
C GLN A 93 -2.91 1.93 8.57
N ILE A 94 -3.31 1.28 7.47
CA ILE A 94 -3.08 -0.15 7.22
C ILE A 94 -1.59 -0.43 7.01
N SER A 95 -0.87 0.43 6.27
CA SER A 95 0.58 0.32 6.11
C SER A 95 1.32 0.44 7.43
N LYS A 96 0.88 1.35 8.33
CA LYS A 96 1.45 1.45 9.69
C LYS A 96 1.18 0.21 10.53
N ALA A 97 0.01 -0.41 10.38
CA ALA A 97 -0.30 -1.67 11.07
C ALA A 97 0.65 -2.81 10.67
N MET A 98 1.25 -2.78 9.47
CA MET A 98 2.22 -3.78 9.01
C MET A 98 3.49 -3.86 9.88
N ILE A 99 3.88 -2.76 10.53
CA ILE A 99 5.15 -2.66 11.25
C ILE A 99 5.19 -3.56 12.49
N TYR A 100 4.05 -3.72 13.17
CA TYR A 100 3.98 -4.28 14.52
C TYR A 100 3.36 -5.67 14.59
N VAL A 101 3.17 -6.33 13.45
CA VAL A 101 2.38 -7.56 13.36
C VAL A 101 3.23 -8.80 13.08
N ASN A 102 2.70 -9.96 13.48
CA ASN A 102 3.28 -11.25 13.12
C ASN A 102 3.04 -11.57 11.64
N SER A 103 3.69 -12.62 11.13
CA SER A 103 3.63 -13.00 9.71
C SER A 103 2.22 -13.29 9.20
N GLN A 104 1.33 -13.84 10.04
CA GLN A 104 -0.05 -14.13 9.64
C GLN A 104 -0.85 -12.85 9.39
N ILE A 105 -0.72 -11.85 10.27
CA ILE A 105 -1.43 -10.58 10.13
C ILE A 105 -0.76 -9.70 9.09
N GLN A 106 0.56 -9.77 8.95
CA GLN A 106 1.28 -9.15 7.84
C GLN A 106 0.72 -9.59 6.49
N LYS A 107 0.50 -10.90 6.28
CA LYS A 107 -0.16 -11.41 5.06
C LYS A 107 -1.56 -10.85 4.87
N LEU A 108 -2.34 -10.72 5.95
CA LEU A 108 -3.68 -10.13 5.86
C LEU A 108 -3.61 -8.65 5.49
N VAL A 109 -2.68 -7.89 6.08
CA VAL A 109 -2.43 -6.49 5.74
C VAL A 109 -2.02 -6.37 4.27
N GLU A 110 -1.09 -7.21 3.80
CA GLU A 110 -0.67 -7.27 2.40
C GLU A 110 -1.83 -7.61 1.44
N GLN A 111 -2.74 -8.52 1.85
CA GLN A 111 -3.94 -8.87 1.10
C GLN A 111 -4.93 -7.70 1.05
N VAL A 112 -5.14 -7.00 2.16
CA VAL A 112 -5.99 -5.81 2.18
C VAL A 112 -5.41 -4.76 1.23
N LEU A 113 -4.14 -4.36 1.42
CA LEU A 113 -3.47 -3.36 0.56
C LEU A 113 -3.49 -3.78 -0.92
N PHE A 114 -3.36 -5.07 -1.23
CA PHE A 114 -3.48 -5.59 -2.59
C PHE A 114 -4.87 -5.36 -3.18
N ILE A 115 -5.91 -5.72 -2.44
CA ILE A 115 -7.30 -5.54 -2.90
C ILE A 115 -7.62 -4.05 -3.01
N MET A 116 -7.08 -3.20 -2.12
CA MET A 116 -7.19 -1.74 -2.26
C MET A 116 -6.62 -1.27 -3.59
N GLY A 117 -5.43 -1.77 -3.93
CA GLY A 117 -4.74 -1.48 -5.16
C GLY A 117 -5.50 -1.88 -6.41
N GLU A 118 -5.73 -3.18 -6.55
CA GLU A 118 -6.27 -3.78 -7.77
C GLU A 118 -7.72 -3.41 -8.05
N LYS A 119 -8.54 -3.23 -7.01
CA LYS A 119 -9.97 -3.02 -7.19
C LYS A 119 -10.39 -1.56 -7.18
N VAL A 120 -9.62 -0.68 -6.56
CA VAL A 120 -10.07 0.68 -6.28
C VAL A 120 -9.21 1.74 -6.95
N PHE A 121 -7.91 1.48 -7.09
CA PHE A 121 -7.01 2.36 -7.80
C PHE A 121 -6.87 1.91 -9.26
N ASN A 122 -6.61 2.86 -10.15
CA ASN A 122 -5.99 2.49 -11.42
C ASN A 122 -4.52 2.08 -11.17
N GLN A 123 -3.91 1.38 -12.12
CA GLN A 123 -2.57 0.81 -11.92
C GLN A 123 -1.48 1.86 -11.58
N PRO A 124 -1.45 3.04 -12.21
CA PRO A 124 -0.55 4.12 -11.80
C PRO A 124 -0.74 4.61 -10.36
N GLU A 125 -2.00 4.87 -9.97
CA GLU A 125 -2.34 5.28 -8.62
C GLU A 125 -1.96 4.21 -7.59
N TYR A 126 -2.10 2.93 -7.96
CA TYR A 126 -1.72 1.81 -7.11
C TYR A 126 -0.20 1.77 -6.85
N ILE A 127 0.63 1.95 -7.89
CA ILE A 127 2.09 2.03 -7.74
C ILE A 127 2.46 3.21 -6.83
N CYS A 128 1.90 4.40 -7.08
CA CYS A 128 2.14 5.59 -6.25
C CYS A 128 1.71 5.36 -4.79
N PHE A 129 0.62 4.65 -4.57
CA PHE A 129 0.18 4.27 -3.24
C PHE A 129 1.18 3.34 -2.54
N LEU A 130 1.67 2.29 -3.21
CA LEU A 130 2.67 1.38 -2.64
C LEU A 130 3.95 2.14 -2.27
N ILE A 131 4.37 3.07 -3.14
CA ILE A 131 5.48 3.98 -2.90
C ILE A 131 5.27 4.80 -1.62
N LEU A 132 4.13 5.47 -1.49
CA LEU A 132 3.80 6.28 -0.32
C LEU A 132 3.72 5.45 0.97
N ALA A 133 3.18 4.22 0.89
CA ALA A 133 3.13 3.29 2.00
C ALA A 133 4.53 2.95 2.53
N ILE A 134 5.47 2.66 1.63
CA ILE A 134 6.87 2.38 2.00
C ILE A 134 7.55 3.66 2.52
N GLN A 135 7.35 4.79 1.84
CA GLN A 135 7.95 6.08 2.20
C GLN A 135 7.54 6.53 3.61
N ARG A 136 6.25 6.46 3.94
CA ARG A 136 5.70 6.90 5.24
C ARG A 136 6.08 5.97 6.39
N THR A 137 6.21 4.68 6.12
CA THR A 137 6.62 3.71 7.15
C THR A 137 8.13 3.70 7.35
N ASN A 138 8.91 4.04 6.31
CA ASN A 138 10.37 4.01 6.31
C ASN A 138 10.93 2.73 6.95
N ASN A 139 10.32 1.59 6.61
CA ASN A 139 10.57 0.30 7.26
C ASN A 139 11.00 -0.76 6.23
N SER A 140 12.12 -1.44 6.50
CA SER A 140 12.70 -2.43 5.60
C SER A 140 11.83 -3.68 5.38
N ARG A 141 11.01 -4.06 6.36
CA ARG A 141 10.05 -5.17 6.21
C ARG A 141 8.93 -4.77 5.26
N VAL A 142 8.42 -3.55 5.38
CA VAL A 142 7.40 -3.02 4.48
C VAL A 142 7.94 -2.91 3.05
N LEU A 143 9.18 -2.41 2.89
CA LEU A 143 9.86 -2.40 1.58
C LEU A 143 9.94 -3.80 0.98
N THR A 144 10.42 -4.80 1.71
CA THR A 144 10.58 -6.17 1.17
C THR A 144 9.22 -6.84 0.89
N SER A 145 8.20 -6.53 1.69
CA SER A 145 6.83 -7.04 1.51
C SER A 145 6.05 -6.40 0.37
N LEU A 146 6.26 -5.12 0.08
CA LEU A 146 5.48 -4.39 -0.94
C LEU A 146 6.30 -4.10 -2.21
N GLY A 147 7.62 -4.08 -2.11
CA GLY A 147 8.53 -3.71 -3.19
C GLY A 147 8.44 -4.61 -4.41
N HIS A 148 8.27 -5.92 -4.24
CA HIS A 148 8.07 -6.85 -5.35
C HIS A 148 6.80 -6.53 -6.15
N LYS A 149 5.76 -5.96 -5.52
CA LYS A 149 4.55 -5.53 -6.21
C LYS A 149 4.78 -4.25 -6.99
N ILE A 150 5.58 -3.33 -6.49
CA ILE A 150 5.99 -2.13 -7.25
C ILE A 150 6.74 -2.58 -8.50
N ILE A 151 7.72 -3.48 -8.35
CA ILE A 151 8.49 -4.06 -9.46
C ILE A 151 7.55 -4.69 -10.50
N HIS A 152 6.69 -5.63 -10.07
CA HIS A 152 5.77 -6.31 -10.98
C HIS A 152 4.82 -5.35 -11.71
N ASN A 153 4.24 -4.38 -10.99
CA ASN A 153 3.31 -3.44 -11.62
C ASN A 153 4.00 -2.44 -12.54
N SER A 154 5.22 -2.01 -12.21
CA SER A 154 6.00 -1.09 -13.07
C SER A 154 6.38 -1.74 -14.39
N ILE A 155 6.68 -3.05 -14.40
CA ILE A 155 6.94 -3.82 -15.64
C ILE A 155 5.69 -3.86 -16.55
N ASN A 156 4.52 -4.13 -15.97
CA ASN A 156 3.29 -4.32 -16.73
C ASN A 156 2.57 -3.00 -17.07
N HIS A 157 2.84 -1.96 -16.30
CA HIS A 157 2.22 -0.65 -16.40
C HIS A 157 3.31 0.44 -16.27
N PRO A 158 4.08 0.68 -17.35
CA PRO A 158 5.12 1.70 -17.37
C PRO A 158 4.57 3.07 -16.95
N LEU A 159 5.31 3.79 -16.12
CA LEU A 159 4.91 5.08 -15.55
C LEU A 159 5.91 6.16 -15.90
N LYS A 160 5.41 7.29 -16.39
CA LYS A 160 6.21 8.50 -16.54
C LYS A 160 6.45 9.14 -15.18
N ILE A 161 7.68 9.09 -14.67
CA ILE A 161 8.07 9.53 -13.31
C ILE A 161 7.78 11.02 -13.12
N SER A 162 8.02 11.84 -14.14
CA SER A 162 7.84 13.30 -14.05
C SER A 162 6.41 13.71 -13.71
N TYR A 163 5.42 12.85 -13.95
CA TYR A 163 4.01 13.09 -13.59
C TYR A 163 3.68 12.81 -12.13
N TYR A 164 4.61 12.26 -11.34
CA TYR A 164 4.35 11.82 -9.96
C TYR A 164 5.44 12.32 -9.00
N SER A 165 5.21 13.50 -8.43
CA SER A 165 6.10 14.15 -7.45
C SER A 165 6.48 13.26 -6.24
N GLU A 166 5.60 12.33 -5.89
CA GLU A 166 5.75 11.37 -4.81
C GLU A 166 6.89 10.37 -5.08
N ILE A 167 7.12 10.03 -6.35
CA ILE A 167 8.20 9.14 -6.77
C ILE A 167 9.56 9.80 -6.54
N LEU A 168 9.69 11.11 -6.78
CA LEU A 168 10.92 11.86 -6.51
C LEU A 168 11.29 11.85 -5.01
N GLY A 169 10.31 12.08 -4.14
CA GLY A 169 10.50 11.97 -2.70
C GLY A 169 10.85 10.55 -2.23
N PHE A 170 10.40 9.54 -2.98
CA PHE A 170 10.66 8.14 -2.68
C PHE A 170 12.09 7.70 -3.00
N PHE A 171 12.74 8.24 -4.03
CA PHE A 171 14.16 7.96 -4.31
C PHE A 171 15.07 8.27 -3.12
N THR A 172 14.78 9.32 -2.37
CA THR A 172 15.53 9.64 -1.13
C THR A 172 15.39 8.55 -0.07
N VAL A 173 14.23 7.90 0.02
CA VAL A 173 14.00 6.77 0.93
C VAL A 173 14.67 5.50 0.40
N LEU A 174 14.56 5.22 -0.91
CA LEU A 174 15.24 4.08 -1.52
C LEU A 174 16.77 4.17 -1.39
N LYS A 175 17.35 5.36 -1.55
CA LYS A 175 18.79 5.62 -1.30
C LYS A 175 19.24 5.21 0.10
N LYS A 176 18.37 5.34 1.12
CA LYS A 176 18.68 4.85 2.47
C LYS A 176 18.65 3.32 2.54
N PHE A 177 17.70 2.68 1.85
CA PHE A 177 17.55 1.23 1.83
C PHE A 177 18.67 0.51 1.06
N ILE A 178 19.08 1.03 -0.10
CA ILE A 178 20.18 0.48 -0.89
C ILE A 178 21.53 0.57 -0.16
N ASN A 179 21.68 1.51 0.77
CA ASN A 179 22.87 1.66 1.60
C ASN A 179 22.86 0.82 2.88
N THR A 180 21.86 -0.04 3.07
CA THR A 180 21.81 -0.95 4.23
C THR A 180 22.76 -2.15 4.06
N LYS A 181 23.08 -2.80 5.19
CA LYS A 181 23.83 -4.07 5.20
C LYS A 181 22.97 -5.30 4.88
N ASP A 182 21.65 -5.16 4.93
CA ASP A 182 20.73 -6.25 4.62
C ASP A 182 20.62 -6.38 3.09
N TYR A 183 21.19 -7.45 2.55
CA TYR A 183 21.27 -7.68 1.11
C TYR A 183 19.88 -7.68 0.46
N LYS A 184 18.88 -8.28 1.08
CA LYS A 184 17.53 -8.38 0.52
C LYS A 184 16.85 -7.01 0.44
N VAL A 185 17.06 -6.18 1.47
CA VAL A 185 16.54 -4.81 1.51
C VAL A 185 17.23 -3.94 0.46
N LYS A 186 18.56 -4.07 0.37
CA LYS A 186 19.38 -3.39 -0.64
C LYS A 186 18.91 -3.74 -2.05
N GLU A 187 18.83 -5.03 -2.36
CA GLU A 187 18.41 -5.55 -3.65
C GLU A 187 16.99 -5.11 -4.01
N THR A 188 16.02 -5.26 -3.10
CA THR A 188 14.63 -4.83 -3.35
C THR A 188 14.57 -3.33 -3.63
N GLY A 189 15.31 -2.51 -2.87
CA GLY A 189 15.36 -1.07 -3.08
C GLY A 189 15.92 -0.69 -4.44
N ALA A 190 17.03 -1.32 -4.85
CA ALA A 190 17.66 -1.07 -6.15
C ALA A 190 16.79 -1.53 -7.32
N MET A 191 16.16 -2.71 -7.21
CA MET A 191 15.27 -3.22 -8.24
C MET A 191 14.05 -2.31 -8.44
N ILE A 192 13.50 -1.70 -7.38
CA ILE A 192 12.43 -0.71 -7.55
C ILE A 192 12.94 0.51 -8.35
N ILE A 193 14.11 1.03 -8.02
CA ILE A 193 14.72 2.17 -8.75
C ILE A 193 14.85 1.85 -10.24
N ILE A 194 15.48 0.70 -10.54
CA ILE A 194 15.73 0.25 -11.91
C ILE A 194 14.40 0.17 -12.69
N GLN A 195 13.39 -0.47 -12.11
CA GLN A 195 12.12 -0.69 -12.78
C GLN A 195 11.29 0.58 -12.99
N LEU A 196 11.38 1.54 -12.07
CA LEU A 196 10.75 2.84 -12.27
C LEU A 196 11.41 3.60 -13.42
N ILE A 197 12.75 3.64 -13.47
CA ILE A 197 13.50 4.32 -14.54
C ILE A 197 13.26 3.64 -15.90
N GLN A 198 13.26 2.31 -15.96
CA GLN A 198 12.93 1.57 -17.18
C GLN A 198 11.50 1.86 -17.65
N GLY A 199 10.54 1.86 -16.71
CA GLY A 199 9.15 2.20 -17.02
C GLY A 199 8.97 3.63 -17.53
N ASP A 200 9.79 4.58 -17.06
CA ASP A 200 9.82 5.96 -17.55
C ASP A 200 10.24 6.01 -19.02
N ASN A 201 11.41 5.42 -19.33
CA ASN A 201 11.95 5.34 -20.69
C ASN A 201 10.97 4.66 -21.67
N ASP A 202 10.29 3.60 -21.23
CA ASP A 202 9.32 2.88 -22.04
C ASP A 202 8.04 3.72 -22.28
N ALA A 203 7.64 4.53 -21.29
CA ALA A 203 6.51 5.45 -21.41
C ALA A 203 6.80 6.62 -22.36
N GLU A 204 8.06 7.06 -22.46
CA GLU A 204 8.52 8.18 -23.30
C GLU A 204 8.67 7.86 -24.80
N SER A 205 8.53 6.59 -25.20
CA SER A 205 8.37 6.23 -26.62
C SER A 205 7.10 6.82 -27.28
N ARG A 206 6.28 7.55 -26.51
CA ARG A 206 5.06 8.26 -26.94
C ARG A 206 5.15 9.76 -26.60
N GLU A 207 5.70 10.53 -27.54
CA GLU A 207 5.70 12.01 -27.65
C GLU A 207 6.57 12.84 -26.65
N CYS A 208 7.31 13.79 -27.25
CA CYS A 208 8.39 14.66 -26.72
C CYS A 208 8.06 15.53 -25.50
N GLU A 209 9.05 15.78 -24.64
CA GLU A 209 9.87 17.02 -24.55
C GLU A 209 10.95 16.85 -23.46
N GLU A 210 12.13 17.46 -23.68
CA GLU A 210 13.34 17.37 -22.84
C GLU A 210 13.10 17.99 -21.44
N GLU A 211 12.71 17.16 -20.45
CA GLU A 211 12.80 17.50 -19.02
C GLU A 211 14.03 16.80 -18.40
N GLU A 212 14.53 17.26 -17.24
CA GLU A 212 15.63 16.60 -16.52
C GLU A 212 15.21 15.17 -16.09
N GLU A 213 15.48 14.20 -16.95
CA GLU A 213 15.24 12.78 -16.71
C GLU A 213 16.23 12.23 -15.68
N LEU A 214 15.73 11.54 -14.67
CA LEU A 214 16.55 10.83 -13.70
C LEU A 214 17.16 9.58 -14.38
N GLN A 215 18.47 9.57 -14.58
CA GLN A 215 19.15 8.44 -15.23
C GLN A 215 19.67 7.44 -14.19
N LEU A 216 19.80 6.17 -14.59
CA LEU A 216 20.34 5.13 -13.69
C LEU A 216 21.80 5.43 -13.30
N GLU A 217 22.53 6.08 -14.21
CA GLU A 217 23.86 6.66 -14.02
C GLU A 217 23.96 7.55 -12.78
N ASP A 218 22.89 8.25 -12.41
CA ASP A 218 22.85 9.17 -11.27
C ASP A 218 22.74 8.46 -9.91
N ILE A 219 22.57 7.13 -9.90
CA ILE A 219 22.43 6.29 -8.71
C ILE A 219 23.43 5.11 -8.79
N PRO A 220 24.71 5.33 -8.45
CA PRO A 220 25.78 4.34 -8.63
C PRO A 220 25.50 2.99 -7.96
N GLU A 221 24.90 2.99 -6.77
CA GLU A 221 24.62 1.75 -6.03
C GLU A 221 23.50 0.91 -6.70
N ALA A 222 22.55 1.55 -7.38
CA ALA A 222 21.53 0.84 -8.15
C ALA A 222 22.12 0.32 -9.47
N LYS A 223 23.00 1.10 -10.10
CA LYS A 223 23.74 0.71 -11.30
C LYS A 223 24.63 -0.52 -11.07
N GLU A 224 25.35 -0.59 -9.96
CA GLU A 224 26.17 -1.76 -9.60
C GLU A 224 25.33 -3.06 -9.55
N ILE A 225 24.13 -2.98 -8.96
CA ILE A 225 23.21 -4.13 -8.87
C ILE A 225 22.64 -4.49 -10.25
N TYR A 226 22.32 -3.49 -11.07
CA TYR A 226 21.87 -3.70 -12.44
C TYR A 226 22.95 -4.40 -13.30
N ASP A 227 24.18 -3.88 -13.28
CA ASP A 227 25.31 -4.42 -14.02
C ASP A 227 25.59 -5.87 -13.62
N TYR A 228 25.54 -6.17 -12.31
CA TYR A 228 25.64 -7.55 -11.80
C TYR A 228 24.61 -8.51 -12.42
N TYR A 229 23.35 -8.09 -12.52
CA TYR A 229 22.29 -8.92 -13.10
C TYR A 229 22.37 -9.03 -14.63
N MET A 230 22.75 -7.96 -15.32
CA MET A 230 22.97 -7.98 -16.77
C MET A 230 24.17 -8.87 -17.14
N ASP A 231 25.27 -8.77 -16.40
CA ASP A 231 26.43 -9.65 -16.54
C ASP A 231 26.08 -11.10 -16.22
N PHE A 232 25.22 -11.35 -15.22
CA PHE A 232 24.70 -12.69 -14.97
C PHE A 232 23.90 -13.21 -16.17
N SER A 233 23.00 -12.43 -16.79
CA SER A 233 22.27 -12.87 -17.99
C SER A 233 23.16 -13.05 -19.23
N ASN A 234 24.26 -12.29 -19.33
CA ASN A 234 25.19 -12.37 -20.44
C ASN A 234 26.22 -13.51 -20.28
N THR A 235 26.58 -13.86 -19.04
CA THR A 235 27.43 -15.01 -18.71
C THR A 235 26.63 -16.31 -18.59
N ALA A 236 25.39 -16.22 -18.12
CA ALA A 236 24.37 -17.24 -18.23
C ALA A 236 23.67 -17.15 -19.59
N LYS A 237 24.38 -17.50 -20.67
CA LYS A 237 23.74 -18.33 -21.69
C LYS A 237 23.42 -19.69 -21.07
N LEU A 238 22.52 -19.70 -20.10
CA LEU A 238 21.73 -20.88 -19.78
C LEU A 238 20.76 -21.01 -20.95
N ASP A 239 20.74 -22.16 -21.60
CA ASP A 239 19.63 -22.58 -22.46
C ASP A 239 18.34 -22.51 -21.60
N VAL A 240 17.63 -21.39 -21.64
CA VAL A 240 16.31 -21.21 -20.98
C VAL A 240 15.22 -21.77 -21.90
N TYR A 241 15.40 -23.01 -22.34
CA TYR A 241 14.39 -23.86 -22.98
C TYR A 241 14.63 -25.34 -22.63
N ASP A 242 14.89 -25.63 -21.35
CA ASP A 242 14.60 -26.91 -20.71
C ASP A 242 14.24 -26.71 -19.22
#